data_AF-A0A1M6KXM4-F1
#
_entry.id   AF-A0A1M6KXM4-F1
#
_cell.length_a   1.000
_cell.length_b   1.000
_cell.length_c   1.000
_cell.angle_alpha   90.00
_cell.angle_beta   90.00
_cell.angle_gamma   90.00
#
_symmetry.space_group_name_H-M   'P 1'
#
loop_
_entity.id
_entity.type
_entity.pdbx_description
1 polymer ?
#
loop_
_entity_poly.entity_id
_entity_poly.type
_entity_poly.pdbx_seq_one_letter_code
_entity_poly.pdbx_strand_id
1 'polypeptide(L)'
;MTDNQKKLMSILREMFQFDQSDLDFGIYRIMRMKRDEVNRFIEEDLPTQITDGLKELAGLDSAADIAAIDKQIADTKAAHLSDAIKAAAVAELEEQKKALAGSVDITAVEADVYNHLTNFFSRYYDDGDFISQRRYKDGAYSIPYEGEEVKLHWANADQYYIKTSEYFTDYTFKTAYGETIRFKLVDAQTERDNNKANQKRFFQMYTEKPFEVIDGVLYFYVEYKASEYSDKTAQAKHIADIVEAYAAVQTKPEYMPFSAIMTITDNKTLLERQLIRYTARNTFDYFIHKDLGKFLRRELDFYIKNDVIFLDDIDEQNEAKTKLYWYGFDGFRPHSQLPAYGAGFSKADSSLQ
;
A
#
# COMPACT_ATOMS: atom_id res chain seq x y z
N MET A 1 -3.61 -13.05 14.37
CA MET A 1 -3.64 -11.72 13.71
C MET A 1 -4.75 -10.89 14.29
N THR A 2 -4.40 -9.69 14.76
CA THR A 2 -5.38 -8.69 15.24
C THR A 2 -6.15 -8.11 14.05
N ASP A 3 -7.27 -7.44 14.30
CA ASP A 3 -8.06 -6.85 13.21
C ASP A 3 -7.34 -5.67 12.54
N ASN A 4 -6.54 -4.90 13.28
CA ASN A 4 -5.72 -3.82 12.72
C ASN A 4 -4.63 -4.36 11.80
N GLN A 5 -4.01 -5.48 12.17
CA GLN A 5 -3.03 -6.17 11.33
C GLN A 5 -3.67 -6.63 10.01
N LYS A 6 -4.87 -7.23 10.05
CA LYS A 6 -5.59 -7.64 8.83
C LYS A 6 -5.91 -6.45 7.92
N LYS A 7 -6.29 -5.29 8.49
CA LYS A 7 -6.55 -4.07 7.72
C LYS A 7 -5.28 -3.59 7.00
N LEU A 8 -4.15 -3.52 7.70
CA LEU A 8 -2.88 -3.13 7.08
C LEU A 8 -2.49 -4.10 5.96
N MET A 9 -2.62 -5.40 6.20
CA MET A 9 -2.29 -6.41 5.17
C MET A 9 -3.22 -6.30 3.96
N SER A 10 -4.50 -6.01 4.17
CA SER A 10 -5.46 -5.81 3.07
C SER A 10 -5.05 -4.63 2.19
N ILE A 11 -4.73 -3.48 2.78
CA ILE A 11 -4.32 -2.31 1.99
C ILE A 11 -2.97 -2.54 1.30
N LEU A 12 -2.02 -3.21 1.95
CA LEU A 12 -0.75 -3.55 1.29
C LEU A 12 -0.99 -4.49 0.10
N ARG A 13 -1.85 -5.51 0.25
CA ARG A 13 -2.21 -6.42 -0.87
C ARG A 13 -2.89 -5.69 -2.02
N GLU A 14 -3.74 -4.72 -1.72
CA GLU A 14 -4.35 -3.82 -2.72
C GLU A 14 -3.29 -2.98 -3.43
N MET A 15 -2.38 -2.34 -2.68
CA MET A 15 -1.30 -1.50 -3.22
C MET A 15 -0.34 -2.27 -4.12
N PHE A 16 0.01 -3.50 -3.73
CA PHE A 16 0.82 -4.41 -4.55
C PHE A 16 0.00 -5.10 -5.65
N GLN A 17 -1.29 -4.77 -5.77
CA GLN A 17 -2.21 -5.24 -6.80
C GLN A 17 -2.22 -6.77 -6.94
N PHE A 18 -2.33 -7.46 -5.81
CA PHE A 18 -2.30 -8.93 -5.76
C PHE A 18 -3.40 -9.57 -6.61
N ASP A 19 -4.55 -8.91 -6.71
CA ASP A 19 -5.70 -9.36 -7.51
C ASP A 19 -5.45 -9.25 -9.03
N GLN A 20 -4.46 -8.45 -9.44
CA GLN A 20 -4.05 -8.26 -10.85
C GLN A 20 -2.96 -9.22 -11.29
N SER A 21 -2.90 -10.40 -10.65
CA SER A 21 -1.88 -11.45 -10.87
C SER A 21 -1.73 -11.94 -12.32
N ASP A 22 -2.78 -11.77 -13.11
CA ASP A 22 -2.88 -12.22 -14.49
C ASP A 22 -2.20 -11.25 -15.49
N LEU A 23 -1.91 -10.02 -15.04
CA LEU A 23 -1.23 -9.01 -15.84
C LEU A 23 0.27 -9.36 -15.93
N ASP A 24 0.78 -9.43 -17.16
CA ASP A 24 2.16 -9.81 -17.46
C ASP A 24 2.78 -8.82 -18.46
N PHE A 25 2.68 -7.53 -18.12
CA PHE A 25 3.26 -6.42 -18.86
C PHE A 25 3.75 -5.34 -17.91
N GLY A 26 4.71 -4.53 -18.34
CA GLY A 26 5.24 -3.42 -17.53
C GLY A 26 5.70 -3.86 -16.13
N ILE A 27 5.31 -3.09 -15.11
CA ILE A 27 5.65 -3.36 -13.71
C ILE A 27 4.96 -4.62 -13.15
N TYR A 28 3.81 -5.02 -13.68
CA TYR A 28 3.06 -6.20 -13.22
C TYR A 28 3.83 -7.50 -13.39
N ARG A 29 4.64 -7.59 -14.44
CA ARG A 29 5.52 -8.76 -14.63
C ARG A 29 6.50 -8.89 -13.47
N ILE A 30 7.07 -7.78 -13.00
CA ILE A 30 7.98 -7.76 -11.85
C ILE A 30 7.21 -8.14 -10.58
N MET A 31 6.04 -7.54 -10.35
CA MET A 31 5.19 -7.86 -9.20
C MET A 31 4.79 -9.34 -9.16
N ARG A 32 4.49 -9.94 -10.31
CA ARG A 32 4.18 -11.37 -10.43
C ARG A 32 5.40 -12.24 -10.11
N MET A 33 6.58 -11.91 -10.64
CA MET A 33 7.82 -12.65 -10.36
C MET A 33 8.24 -12.57 -8.88
N LYS A 34 7.95 -11.44 -8.23
CA LYS A 34 8.31 -11.15 -6.84
C LYS A 34 7.18 -11.42 -5.84
N ARG A 35 6.07 -12.02 -6.29
CA ARG A 35 4.87 -12.23 -5.49
C ARG A 35 5.14 -12.94 -4.18
N ASP A 36 5.91 -14.02 -4.22
CA ASP A 36 6.19 -14.83 -3.02
C ASP A 36 7.06 -14.06 -2.02
N GLU A 37 7.98 -13.24 -2.51
CA GLU A 37 8.83 -12.36 -1.69
C GLU A 37 8.00 -11.25 -1.03
N VAL A 38 7.10 -10.61 -1.79
CA VAL A 38 6.18 -9.60 -1.25
C VAL A 38 5.18 -10.20 -0.27
N ASN A 39 4.66 -11.39 -0.53
CA ASN A 39 3.79 -12.12 0.40
C ASN A 39 4.51 -12.38 1.72
N ARG A 40 5.72 -12.93 1.67
CA ARG A 40 6.53 -13.18 2.87
C ARG A 40 6.80 -11.90 3.65
N PHE A 41 7.11 -10.81 2.94
CA PHE A 41 7.31 -9.52 3.58
C PHE A 41 6.06 -9.06 4.35
N ILE A 42 4.87 -9.16 3.74
CA ILE A 42 3.61 -8.71 4.36
C ILE A 42 3.18 -9.62 5.52
N GLU A 43 3.36 -10.93 5.39
CA GLU A 43 2.84 -11.92 6.34
C GLU A 43 3.79 -12.25 7.49
N GLU A 44 5.10 -12.17 7.26
CA GLU A 44 6.12 -12.64 8.20
C GLU A 44 7.10 -11.52 8.59
N ASP A 45 7.76 -10.89 7.61
CA ASP A 45 8.87 -9.97 7.91
C ASP A 45 8.38 -8.66 8.55
N LEU A 46 7.31 -8.04 8.02
CA LEU A 46 6.79 -6.77 8.51
C LEU A 46 6.26 -6.88 9.96
N PRO A 47 5.42 -7.87 10.32
CA PRO A 47 5.02 -8.05 11.71
C PRO A 47 6.21 -8.25 12.64
N THR A 48 7.19 -9.07 12.23
CA THR A 48 8.40 -9.32 13.02
C THR A 48 9.18 -8.02 13.26
N GLN A 49 9.37 -7.21 12.22
CA GLN A 49 10.07 -5.92 12.32
C GLN A 49 9.34 -4.94 13.26
N ILE A 50 8.01 -4.87 13.21
CA ILE A 50 7.22 -4.02 14.11
C ILE A 50 7.39 -4.48 15.56
N THR A 51 7.20 -5.78 15.82
CA THR A 51 7.32 -6.34 17.16
C THR A 51 8.73 -6.14 17.73
N ASP A 52 9.77 -6.39 16.95
CA ASP A 52 11.16 -6.26 17.41
C ASP A 52 11.55 -4.80 17.65
N GLY A 53 11.12 -3.88 16.76
CA GLY A 53 11.34 -2.44 16.95
C GLY A 53 10.65 -1.90 18.21
N LEU A 54 9.44 -2.36 18.52
CA LEU A 54 8.72 -1.96 19.75
C LEU A 54 9.39 -2.51 21.02
N LYS A 55 9.91 -3.75 20.97
CA LYS A 55 10.65 -4.33 22.10
C LYS A 55 11.96 -3.59 22.38
N GLU A 56 12.70 -3.25 21.33
CA GLU A 56 13.94 -2.49 21.47
C GLU A 56 13.67 -1.15 22.15
N LEU A 57 12.61 -0.47 21.76
CA LEU A 57 12.25 0.82 22.34
C LEU A 57 11.74 0.74 23.78
N ALA A 58 10.89 -0.24 24.10
CA ALA A 58 10.49 -0.49 25.48
C ALA A 58 11.71 -0.76 26.38
N GLY A 59 12.72 -1.45 25.84
CA GLY A 59 14.00 -1.67 26.50
C GLY A 59 14.81 -0.39 26.72
N LEU A 60 14.80 0.52 25.74
CA LEU A 60 15.51 1.82 25.82
C LEU A 60 14.89 2.78 26.84
N ASP A 61 13.55 2.91 26.87
CA ASP A 61 12.87 3.79 27.85
C ASP A 61 13.08 3.30 29.28
N SER A 62 13.08 1.98 29.49
CA SER A 62 13.28 1.39 30.82
C SER A 62 14.77 1.36 31.24
N ALA A 63 15.72 1.59 30.33
CA ALA A 63 17.14 1.36 30.59
C ALA A 63 17.72 2.25 31.69
N ALA A 64 17.33 3.53 31.73
CA ALA A 64 17.82 4.48 32.72
C ALA A 64 17.29 4.13 34.13
N ASP A 65 16.01 3.79 34.23
CA ASP A 65 15.37 3.43 35.48
C ASP A 65 15.87 2.07 35.99
N ILE A 66 16.07 1.09 35.10
CA ILE A 66 16.71 -0.19 35.42
C ILE A 66 18.12 0.04 35.97
N ALA A 67 18.92 0.91 35.35
CA ALA A 67 20.27 1.23 35.83
C ALA A 67 20.25 1.91 37.21
N ALA A 68 19.24 2.75 37.49
CA ALA A 68 19.06 3.37 38.80
C ALA A 68 18.70 2.33 39.88
N ILE A 69 17.81 1.37 39.57
CA ILE A 69 17.46 0.27 40.47
C ILE A 69 18.66 -0.66 40.70
N ASP A 70 19.44 -0.97 39.66
CA ASP A 70 20.66 -1.79 39.79
C ASP A 70 21.70 -1.14 40.72
N LYS A 71 21.82 0.19 40.65
CA LYS A 71 22.66 0.94 41.59
C LYS A 71 22.11 0.87 43.03
N GLN A 72 20.80 1.02 43.23
CA GLN A 72 20.18 0.88 44.56
C GLN A 72 20.36 -0.53 45.13
N ILE A 73 20.27 -1.57 44.30
CA ILE A 73 20.54 -2.96 44.72
C ILE A 73 22.00 -3.11 45.17
N ALA A 74 22.95 -2.53 44.44
CA ALA A 74 24.37 -2.56 44.81
C ALA A 74 24.64 -1.82 46.13
N ASP A 75 24.08 -0.63 46.29
CA ASP A 75 24.21 0.19 47.50
C ASP A 75 23.58 -0.50 48.73
N THR A 76 22.39 -1.11 48.58
CA THR A 76 21.71 -1.87 49.65
C THR A 76 22.51 -3.13 50.05
N LYS A 77 23.16 -3.80 49.10
CA LYS A 77 24.05 -4.94 49.40
C LYS A 77 25.29 -4.50 50.21
N ALA A 78 25.83 -3.32 49.90
CA ALA A 78 27.01 -2.75 50.55
C ALA A 78 26.73 -2.11 51.93
N ALA A 79 25.47 -1.77 52.25
CA ALA A 79 25.09 -1.13 53.50
C ALA A 79 25.39 -1.98 54.75
N HIS A 80 25.65 -1.35 55.90
CA HIS A 80 25.85 -2.03 57.19
C HIS A 80 24.50 -2.35 57.88
N LEU A 81 23.70 -3.19 57.25
CA LEU A 81 22.40 -3.69 57.73
C LEU A 81 22.45 -5.20 57.97
N SER A 82 21.47 -5.74 58.71
CA SER A 82 21.35 -7.20 58.89
C SER A 82 20.96 -7.89 57.58
N ASP A 83 21.41 -9.13 57.39
CA ASP A 83 21.20 -9.88 56.14
C ASP A 83 19.72 -10.08 55.79
N ALA A 84 18.86 -10.22 56.82
CA ALA A 84 17.41 -10.33 56.64
C ALA A 84 16.78 -9.05 56.04
N ILE A 85 17.27 -7.87 56.44
CA ILE A 85 16.78 -6.58 55.94
C ILE A 85 17.27 -6.34 54.51
N LYS A 86 18.53 -6.70 54.21
CA LYS A 86 19.07 -6.63 52.85
C LYS A 86 18.33 -7.53 51.89
N ALA A 87 18.05 -8.77 52.29
CA ALA A 87 17.35 -9.73 51.46
C ALA A 87 15.92 -9.27 51.12
N ALA A 88 15.20 -8.71 52.09
CA ALA A 88 13.86 -8.16 51.87
C ALA A 88 13.88 -6.94 50.93
N ALA A 89 14.77 -5.97 51.16
CA ALA A 89 14.87 -4.77 50.34
C ALA A 89 15.35 -5.05 48.90
N VAL A 90 16.28 -5.99 48.72
CA VAL A 90 16.71 -6.42 47.38
C VAL A 90 15.59 -7.16 46.65
N ALA A 91 14.80 -7.99 47.34
CA ALA A 91 13.65 -8.66 46.72
C ALA A 91 12.59 -7.67 46.22
N GLU A 92 12.32 -6.61 47.00
CA GLU A 92 11.39 -5.54 46.62
C GLU A 92 11.89 -4.75 45.39
N LEU A 93 13.19 -4.41 45.36
CA LEU A 93 13.81 -3.73 44.21
C LEU A 93 13.83 -4.61 42.94
N GLU A 94 14.06 -5.91 43.08
CA GLU A 94 13.98 -6.88 41.97
C GLU A 94 12.53 -7.04 41.46
N GLU A 95 11.54 -6.94 42.34
CA GLU A 95 10.12 -6.92 41.95
C GLU A 95 9.76 -5.63 41.20
N GLN A 96 10.22 -4.47 41.67
CA GLN A 96 10.05 -3.18 40.98
C GLN A 96 10.73 -3.18 39.60
N LYS A 97 11.94 -3.75 39.49
CA LYS A 97 12.64 -3.93 38.20
C LYS A 97 11.84 -4.78 37.22
N LYS A 98 11.24 -5.88 37.70
CA LYS A 98 10.36 -6.73 36.87
C LYS A 98 9.07 -6.02 36.48
N ALA A 99 8.50 -5.22 37.36
CA ALA A 99 7.31 -4.42 37.08
C ALA A 99 7.58 -3.35 36.02
N LEU A 100 8.73 -2.67 36.07
CA LEU A 100 9.13 -1.69 35.05
C LEU A 100 9.30 -2.32 33.67
N ALA A 101 9.94 -3.48 33.59
CA ALA A 101 10.11 -4.22 32.35
C ALA A 101 8.78 -4.68 31.71
N GLY A 102 7.69 -4.72 32.49
CA GLY A 102 6.34 -5.04 32.01
C GLY A 102 5.39 -3.84 31.92
N SER A 103 5.89 -2.60 32.13
CA SER A 103 5.03 -1.41 32.24
C SER A 103 4.52 -0.86 30.92
N VAL A 104 5.22 -1.12 29.81
CA VAL A 104 4.78 -0.72 28.46
C VAL A 104 3.87 -1.80 27.91
N ASP A 105 2.59 -1.46 27.69
CA ASP A 105 1.67 -2.33 26.95
C ASP A 105 2.04 -2.31 25.46
N ILE A 106 3.07 -3.10 25.12
CA ILE A 106 3.59 -3.27 23.76
C ILE A 106 2.45 -3.68 22.82
N THR A 107 1.49 -4.46 23.30
CA THR A 107 0.34 -4.93 22.54
C THR A 107 -0.60 -3.81 22.11
N ALA A 108 -0.90 -2.86 23.01
CA ALA A 108 -1.72 -1.70 22.69
C ALA A 108 -1.01 -0.78 21.67
N VAL A 109 0.27 -0.51 21.91
CA VAL A 109 1.10 0.32 21.02
C VAL A 109 1.24 -0.31 19.64
N GLU A 110 1.44 -1.62 19.58
CA GLU A 110 1.49 -2.37 18.32
C GLU A 110 0.17 -2.23 17.54
N ALA A 111 -0.98 -2.33 18.22
CA ALA A 111 -2.28 -2.14 17.61
C ALA A 111 -2.47 -0.73 17.03
N ASP A 112 -1.95 0.29 17.70
CA ASP A 112 -1.97 1.70 17.25
C ASP A 112 -1.05 1.94 16.06
N VAL A 113 0.15 1.33 16.05
CA VAL A 113 1.07 1.38 14.89
C VAL A 113 0.40 0.80 13.65
N TYR A 114 -0.26 -0.37 13.75
CA TYR A 114 -1.00 -0.94 12.62
C TYR A 114 -2.12 0.00 12.12
N ASN A 115 -2.84 0.65 13.04
CA ASN A 115 -3.89 1.61 12.70
C ASN A 115 -3.32 2.82 11.96
N HIS A 116 -2.25 3.42 12.47
CA HIS A 116 -1.63 4.58 11.85
C HIS A 116 -1.02 4.26 10.48
N LEU A 117 -0.37 3.11 10.33
CA LEU A 117 0.13 2.67 9.02
C LEU A 117 -1.02 2.49 8.02
N THR A 118 -2.13 1.89 8.45
CA THR A 118 -3.33 1.74 7.61
C THR A 118 -3.87 3.10 7.19
N ASN A 119 -4.01 4.04 8.13
CA ASN A 119 -4.52 5.39 7.87
C ASN A 119 -3.58 6.19 6.96
N PHE A 120 -2.26 6.06 7.16
CA PHE A 120 -1.26 6.69 6.31
C PHE A 120 -1.40 6.21 4.86
N PHE A 121 -1.34 4.90 4.62
CA PHE A 121 -1.45 4.39 3.26
C PHE A 121 -2.81 4.70 2.62
N SER A 122 -3.92 4.57 3.36
CA SER A 122 -5.26 4.88 2.86
C SER A 122 -5.44 6.35 2.45
N ARG A 123 -4.68 7.25 3.06
CA ARG A 123 -4.75 8.68 2.77
C ARG A 123 -3.96 9.08 1.53
N TYR A 124 -2.79 8.48 1.34
CA TYR A 124 -1.87 8.88 0.28
C TYR A 124 -1.95 7.98 -0.95
N TYR A 125 -2.49 6.77 -0.84
CA TYR A 125 -2.69 5.86 -1.97
C TYR A 125 -4.12 5.98 -2.55
N ASP A 126 -4.22 6.17 -3.86
CA ASP A 126 -5.49 6.21 -4.60
C ASP A 126 -5.33 5.54 -5.97
N ASP A 127 -6.08 4.47 -6.22
CA ASP A 127 -6.19 3.74 -7.50
C ASP A 127 -4.85 3.44 -8.23
N GLY A 128 -3.80 3.12 -7.48
CA GLY A 128 -2.46 2.80 -8.02
C GLY A 128 -1.44 3.93 -7.93
N ASP A 129 -1.86 5.13 -7.52
CA ASP A 129 -1.02 6.31 -7.42
C ASP A 129 -0.82 6.75 -5.96
N PHE A 130 0.32 7.42 -5.70
CA PHE A 130 0.54 8.10 -4.43
C PHE A 130 0.44 9.61 -4.57
N ILE A 131 -0.57 10.23 -3.98
CA ILE A 131 -0.86 11.65 -4.15
C ILE A 131 -0.59 12.39 -2.86
N SER A 132 0.09 13.54 -2.93
CA SER A 132 0.30 14.40 -1.76
C SER A 132 -1.04 14.93 -1.25
N GLN A 133 -1.45 14.52 -0.04
CA GLN A 133 -2.66 14.98 0.64
C GLN A 133 -2.36 15.63 1.99
N ARG A 134 -1.47 16.62 2.01
CA ARG A 134 -1.13 17.37 3.24
C ARG A 134 -2.30 18.26 3.67
N ARG A 135 -3.03 17.83 4.68
CA ARG A 135 -4.11 18.59 5.32
C ARG A 135 -3.63 18.96 6.72
N TYR A 136 -3.67 20.25 7.05
CA TYR A 136 -3.31 20.77 8.38
C TYR A 136 -4.56 20.92 9.27
N LYS A 137 -5.67 21.36 8.66
CA LYS A 137 -7.04 21.41 9.22
C LYS A 137 -8.00 21.02 8.11
N ASP A 138 -9.26 20.73 8.46
CA ASP A 138 -10.28 20.46 7.44
C ASP A 138 -10.34 21.64 6.44
N GLY A 139 -10.10 21.35 5.16
CA GLY A 139 -10.03 22.34 4.07
C GLY A 139 -8.70 23.10 3.88
N ALA A 140 -7.66 22.90 4.69
CA ALA A 140 -6.38 23.63 4.58
C ALA A 140 -5.21 22.75 4.10
N TYR A 141 -4.71 23.01 2.88
CA TYR A 141 -3.57 22.31 2.29
C TYR A 141 -2.22 22.96 2.64
N SER A 142 -1.23 22.14 2.99
CA SER A 142 0.15 22.61 3.17
C SER A 142 0.99 22.31 1.93
N ILE A 143 1.62 23.36 1.37
CA ILE A 143 2.55 23.23 0.25
C ILE A 143 3.96 23.52 0.80
N PRO A 144 4.97 22.68 0.54
CA PRO A 144 6.34 22.97 0.94
C PRO A 144 6.80 24.24 0.23
N TYR A 145 7.15 25.27 0.99
CA TYR A 145 7.40 26.63 0.52
C TYR A 145 8.73 27.12 1.07
N GLU A 146 9.62 27.58 0.20
CA GLU A 146 11.00 27.95 0.56
C GLU A 146 11.22 29.49 0.53
N GLY A 147 10.14 30.28 0.63
CA GLY A 147 10.21 31.75 0.55
C GLY A 147 10.00 32.33 -0.85
N GLU A 148 9.42 31.57 -1.78
CA GLU A 148 9.19 32.00 -3.18
C GLU A 148 8.04 33.02 -3.28
N GLU A 149 8.15 34.17 -3.96
CA GLU A 149 7.00 35.11 -4.03
C GLU A 149 5.72 34.49 -4.62
N VAL A 150 5.87 33.56 -5.57
CA VAL A 150 4.78 32.76 -6.14
C VAL A 150 5.23 31.31 -6.28
N LYS A 151 4.42 30.36 -5.77
CA LYS A 151 4.62 28.93 -5.98
C LYS A 151 3.36 28.30 -6.57
N LEU A 152 3.47 27.80 -7.80
CA LEU A 152 2.46 26.91 -8.39
C LEU A 152 2.87 25.46 -8.09
N HIS A 153 1.98 24.72 -7.43
CA HIS A 153 2.24 23.33 -7.07
C HIS A 153 1.11 22.45 -7.61
N TRP A 154 1.47 21.50 -8.47
CA TRP A 154 0.57 20.44 -8.90
C TRP A 154 0.77 19.20 -8.04
N ALA A 155 -0.31 18.53 -7.66
CA ALA A 155 -0.26 17.32 -6.84
C ALA A 155 0.65 16.24 -7.43
N ASN A 156 0.74 16.19 -8.77
CA ASN A 156 1.47 15.16 -9.52
C ASN A 156 2.85 15.67 -10.04
N ALA A 157 3.38 16.78 -9.53
CA ALA A 157 4.61 17.40 -10.05
C ALA A 157 5.86 16.48 -10.03
N ASP A 158 5.89 15.52 -9.11
CA ASP A 158 6.97 14.54 -8.95
C ASP A 158 6.71 13.18 -9.62
N GLN A 159 5.66 13.09 -10.44
CA GLN A 159 5.25 11.88 -11.12
C GLN A 159 5.41 12.00 -12.65
N TYR A 160 5.75 10.89 -13.29
CA TYR A 160 5.65 10.72 -14.73
C TYR A 160 4.32 10.05 -15.06
N TYR A 161 3.49 10.71 -15.85
CA TYR A 161 2.29 10.11 -16.40
C TYR A 161 2.66 9.26 -17.62
N ILE A 162 2.36 7.96 -17.56
CA ILE A 162 2.45 7.06 -18.69
C ILE A 162 1.02 6.72 -19.11
N LYS A 163 0.66 7.21 -20.29
CA LYS A 163 -0.60 6.87 -20.94
C LYS A 163 -0.40 5.61 -21.76
N THR A 164 -1.20 4.58 -21.55
CA THR A 164 -1.06 3.34 -22.33
C THR A 164 -1.85 3.38 -23.66
N SER A 165 -2.29 4.58 -24.08
CA SER A 165 -3.36 4.75 -25.07
C SER A 165 -2.98 4.74 -26.55
N GLU A 166 -1.79 4.34 -26.96
CA GLU A 166 -1.40 4.50 -28.39
C GLU A 166 -1.31 3.22 -29.21
N TYR A 167 -1.62 2.08 -28.61
CA TYR A 167 -1.65 0.82 -29.36
C TYR A 167 -2.96 0.09 -29.16
N PHE A 168 -4.07 0.69 -29.62
CA PHE A 168 -5.29 -0.02 -30.05
C PHE A 168 -4.91 -1.00 -31.17
N THR A 169 -4.17 -2.04 -30.80
CA THR A 169 -3.48 -2.98 -31.65
C THR A 169 -4.04 -4.35 -31.40
N ASP A 170 -4.01 -5.15 -32.45
CA ASP A 170 -4.47 -6.52 -32.36
C ASP A 170 -3.63 -7.30 -31.35
N TYR A 171 -4.29 -7.95 -30.41
CA TYR A 171 -3.65 -8.77 -29.40
C TYR A 171 -3.64 -10.22 -29.86
N THR A 172 -2.45 -10.81 -29.97
CA THR A 172 -2.30 -12.20 -30.41
C THR A 172 -1.60 -13.01 -29.32
N PHE A 173 -2.16 -14.18 -28.99
CA PHE A 173 -1.54 -15.15 -28.10
C PHE A 173 -1.65 -16.56 -28.69
N LYS A 174 -0.79 -17.46 -28.21
CA LYS A 174 -0.82 -18.88 -28.56
C LYS A 174 -1.12 -19.72 -27.33
N THR A 175 -1.88 -20.79 -27.51
CA THR A 175 -2.10 -21.80 -26.47
C THR A 175 -0.87 -22.69 -26.31
N ALA A 176 -0.86 -23.54 -25.27
CA ALA A 176 0.17 -24.55 -25.07
C ALA A 176 0.26 -25.57 -26.22
N TYR A 177 -0.84 -25.80 -26.94
CA TYR A 177 -0.94 -26.74 -28.06
C TYR A 177 -0.63 -26.08 -29.42
N GLY A 178 -0.38 -24.77 -29.45
CA GLY A 178 0.07 -24.03 -30.63
C GLY A 178 -1.04 -23.32 -31.41
N GLU A 179 -2.29 -23.41 -30.97
CA GLU A 179 -3.40 -22.66 -31.58
C GLU A 179 -3.17 -21.15 -31.43
N THR A 180 -3.45 -20.38 -32.48
CA THR A 180 -3.27 -18.93 -32.47
C THR A 180 -4.63 -18.24 -32.34
N ILE A 181 -4.74 -17.33 -31.38
CA ILE A 181 -5.94 -16.54 -31.12
C ILE A 181 -5.58 -15.06 -31.21
N ARG A 182 -6.45 -14.29 -31.88
CA ARG A 182 -6.27 -12.85 -32.10
C ARG A 182 -7.51 -12.08 -31.68
N PHE A 183 -7.33 -11.09 -30.81
CA PHE A 183 -8.36 -10.10 -30.52
C PHE A 183 -8.15 -8.92 -31.46
N LYS A 184 -9.17 -8.61 -32.25
CA LYS A 184 -9.14 -7.57 -33.27
C LYS A 184 -10.19 -6.51 -32.96
N LEU A 185 -9.73 -5.27 -32.87
CA LEU A 185 -10.61 -4.13 -32.68
C LEU A 185 -11.24 -3.74 -34.02
N VAL A 186 -12.56 -3.83 -34.12
CA VAL A 186 -13.32 -3.50 -35.34
C VAL A 186 -13.63 -2.02 -35.41
N ASP A 187 -14.13 -1.47 -34.31
CA ASP A 187 -14.46 -0.05 -34.19
C ASP A 187 -13.95 0.47 -32.85
N ALA A 188 -13.35 1.66 -32.91
CA ALA A 188 -12.83 2.36 -31.76
C ALA A 188 -13.40 3.77 -31.78
N GLN A 189 -14.41 4.01 -30.96
CA GLN A 189 -14.80 5.38 -30.68
C GLN A 189 -13.75 5.92 -29.71
N THR A 190 -12.75 6.63 -30.25
CA THR A 190 -11.76 7.37 -29.45
C THR A 190 -12.17 8.81 -29.31
N GLU A 191 -11.90 9.45 -28.17
CA GLU A 191 -12.08 10.89 -28.03
C GLU A 191 -11.04 11.60 -28.91
N ARG A 192 -11.52 12.42 -29.86
CA ARG A 192 -10.67 13.44 -30.50
C ARG A 192 -10.77 14.71 -29.64
N ASP A 193 -9.63 15.33 -29.37
CA ASP A 193 -9.52 16.69 -28.85
C ASP A 193 -10.05 16.95 -27.42
N ASN A 194 -9.57 16.18 -26.43
CA ASN A 194 -9.64 16.48 -24.97
C ASN A 194 -11.03 16.87 -24.40
N ASN A 195 -12.10 16.59 -25.14
CA ASN A 195 -13.48 16.76 -24.72
C ASN A 195 -13.89 15.47 -24.00
N LYS A 196 -13.91 15.50 -22.67
CA LYS A 196 -14.40 14.40 -21.84
C LYS A 196 -15.80 13.99 -22.34
N ALA A 197 -15.93 12.79 -22.89
CA ALA A 197 -17.25 12.26 -23.20
C ALA A 197 -18.02 12.03 -21.90
N ASN A 198 -19.34 12.27 -21.93
CA ASN A 198 -20.21 12.14 -20.77
C ASN A 198 -20.38 10.68 -20.28
N GLN A 199 -19.83 9.69 -21.00
CA GLN A 199 -19.98 8.26 -20.71
C GLN A 199 -18.65 7.52 -20.88
N LYS A 200 -18.30 6.69 -19.89
CA LYS A 200 -17.12 5.82 -19.94
C LYS A 200 -17.27 4.77 -21.05
N ARG A 201 -16.19 4.49 -21.76
CA ARG A 201 -16.14 3.52 -22.85
C ARG A 201 -15.44 2.24 -22.39
N PHE A 202 -15.87 1.11 -22.93
CA PHE A 202 -15.39 -0.21 -22.54
C PHE A 202 -15.18 -1.09 -23.78
N PHE A 203 -14.30 -2.07 -23.66
CA PHE A 203 -14.15 -3.11 -24.67
C PHE A 203 -15.30 -4.11 -24.52
N GLN A 204 -16.06 -4.29 -25.59
CA GLN A 204 -17.22 -5.17 -25.63
C GLN A 204 -17.21 -6.02 -26.91
N MET A 205 -18.02 -7.08 -26.93
CA MET A 205 -18.12 -7.99 -28.08
C MET A 205 -18.76 -7.30 -29.29
N TYR A 206 -18.19 -7.48 -30.48
CA TYR A 206 -18.83 -7.03 -31.73
C TYR A 206 -19.95 -8.02 -32.12
N THR A 207 -21.20 -7.55 -32.10
CA THR A 207 -22.39 -8.43 -32.19
C THR A 207 -22.65 -9.00 -33.59
N GLU A 208 -22.27 -8.30 -34.66
CA GLU A 208 -22.54 -8.77 -36.03
C GLU A 208 -21.67 -9.96 -36.42
N LYS A 209 -20.40 -9.93 -36.00
CA LYS A 209 -19.42 -10.98 -36.29
C LYS A 209 -18.48 -11.16 -35.10
N PRO A 210 -18.92 -11.84 -34.01
CA PRO A 210 -18.15 -11.90 -32.78
C PRO A 210 -16.89 -12.76 -32.91
N PHE A 211 -16.98 -13.87 -33.66
CA PHE A 211 -15.91 -14.85 -33.80
C PHE A 211 -15.77 -15.30 -35.26
N GLU A 212 -14.54 -15.57 -35.69
CA GLU A 212 -14.26 -16.14 -37.01
C GLU A 212 -12.96 -16.95 -36.99
N VAL A 213 -12.89 -18.03 -37.76
CA VAL A 213 -11.64 -18.76 -38.00
C VAL A 213 -11.17 -18.52 -39.43
N ILE A 214 -10.00 -17.90 -39.60
CA ILE A 214 -9.36 -17.67 -40.89
C ILE A 214 -7.98 -18.32 -40.85
N ASP A 215 -7.66 -19.17 -41.84
CA ASP A 215 -6.36 -19.83 -41.98
C ASP A 215 -5.86 -20.54 -40.69
N GLY A 216 -6.78 -21.11 -39.90
CA GLY A 216 -6.46 -21.79 -38.64
C GLY A 216 -6.20 -20.86 -37.45
N VAL A 217 -6.51 -19.56 -37.57
CA VAL A 217 -6.43 -18.56 -36.51
C VAL A 217 -7.84 -18.16 -36.07
N LEU A 218 -8.10 -18.19 -34.77
CA LEU A 218 -9.37 -17.73 -34.19
C LEU A 218 -9.33 -16.24 -33.89
N TYR A 219 -10.24 -15.49 -34.48
CA TYR A 219 -10.43 -14.06 -34.27
C TYR A 219 -11.60 -13.82 -33.32
N PHE A 220 -11.36 -13.00 -32.29
CA PHE A 220 -12.40 -12.36 -31.49
C PHE A 220 -12.48 -10.91 -31.91
N TYR A 221 -13.66 -10.48 -32.34
CA TYR A 221 -13.90 -9.11 -32.71
C TYR A 221 -14.49 -8.33 -31.55
N VAL A 222 -13.80 -7.25 -31.20
CA VAL A 222 -14.16 -6.37 -30.10
C VAL A 222 -14.38 -4.96 -30.63
N GLU A 223 -15.21 -4.19 -29.93
CA GLU A 223 -15.47 -2.78 -30.19
C GLU A 223 -15.26 -1.98 -28.90
N TYR A 224 -14.82 -0.72 -29.02
CA TYR A 224 -14.61 0.17 -27.87
C TYR A 224 -15.61 1.33 -27.93
N LYS A 225 -16.69 1.23 -27.16
CA LYS A 225 -17.80 2.20 -27.16
C LYS A 225 -18.44 2.38 -25.78
N ALA A 226 -19.40 3.30 -25.69
CA ALA A 226 -20.14 3.55 -24.46
C ALA A 226 -20.95 2.30 -24.06
N SER A 227 -20.87 1.96 -22.78
CA SER A 227 -21.49 0.76 -22.22
C SER A 227 -22.86 1.06 -21.61
N GLU A 228 -23.75 0.07 -21.63
CA GLU A 228 -25.00 0.07 -20.87
C GLU A 228 -24.75 -0.05 -19.36
N TYR A 229 -23.64 -0.69 -18.97
CA TYR A 229 -23.15 -0.71 -17.60
C TYR A 229 -22.38 0.57 -17.27
N SER A 230 -22.69 1.19 -16.13
CA SER A 230 -22.04 2.42 -15.63
C SER A 230 -21.20 2.20 -14.37
N ASP A 231 -21.21 1.00 -13.79
CA ASP A 231 -20.49 0.67 -12.57
C ASP A 231 -19.01 0.34 -12.80
N LYS A 232 -18.22 0.29 -11.72
CA LYS A 232 -16.79 -0.06 -11.77
C LYS A 232 -16.53 -1.49 -12.30
N THR A 233 -17.57 -2.34 -12.36
CA THR A 233 -17.49 -3.72 -12.84
C THR A 233 -17.88 -3.88 -14.31
N ALA A 234 -18.22 -2.79 -15.00
CA ALA A 234 -18.69 -2.81 -16.39
C ALA A 234 -17.75 -3.59 -17.33
N GLN A 235 -16.42 -3.38 -17.23
CA GLN A 235 -15.47 -4.10 -18.07
C GLN A 235 -15.46 -5.61 -17.79
N ALA A 236 -15.60 -6.01 -16.52
CA ALA A 236 -15.63 -7.42 -16.13
C ALA A 236 -16.90 -8.12 -16.65
N LYS A 237 -18.04 -7.41 -16.67
CA LYS A 237 -19.29 -7.91 -17.25
C LYS A 237 -19.16 -8.15 -18.76
N HIS A 238 -18.62 -7.18 -19.50
CA HIS A 238 -18.37 -7.36 -20.94
C HIS A 238 -17.40 -8.51 -21.25
N ILE A 239 -16.39 -8.72 -20.39
CA ILE A 239 -15.50 -9.89 -20.51
C ILE A 239 -16.27 -11.19 -20.29
N ALA A 240 -17.13 -11.24 -19.26
CA ALA A 240 -17.98 -12.40 -18.99
C ALA A 240 -18.93 -12.69 -20.17
N ASP A 241 -19.53 -11.65 -20.76
CA ASP A 241 -20.42 -11.78 -21.93
C ASP A 241 -19.70 -12.39 -23.13
N ILE A 242 -18.45 -11.97 -23.40
CA ILE A 242 -17.62 -12.55 -24.47
C ILE A 242 -17.35 -14.04 -24.20
N VAL A 243 -17.00 -14.39 -22.95
CA VAL A 243 -16.70 -15.76 -22.54
C VAL A 243 -17.94 -16.65 -22.65
N GLU A 244 -19.10 -16.17 -22.20
CA GLU A 244 -20.37 -16.90 -22.29
C GLU A 244 -20.82 -17.08 -23.74
N ALA A 245 -20.71 -16.04 -24.57
CA ALA A 245 -21.02 -16.12 -25.99
C ALA A 245 -20.13 -17.12 -26.72
N TYR A 246 -18.83 -17.16 -26.40
CA TYR A 246 -17.92 -18.16 -26.97
C TYR A 246 -18.23 -19.57 -26.45
N ALA A 247 -18.54 -19.72 -25.17
CA ALA A 247 -18.92 -21.01 -24.57
C ALA A 247 -20.15 -21.63 -25.26
N ALA A 248 -21.09 -20.80 -25.75
CA ALA A 248 -22.26 -21.26 -26.49
C ALA A 248 -21.95 -21.79 -27.91
N VAL A 249 -20.85 -21.34 -28.53
CA VAL A 249 -20.48 -21.73 -29.90
C VAL A 249 -19.30 -22.70 -29.97
N GLN A 250 -18.55 -22.90 -28.88
CA GLN A 250 -17.31 -23.70 -28.83
C GLN A 250 -17.44 -25.14 -29.35
N THR A 251 -18.66 -25.70 -29.34
CA THR A 251 -18.95 -27.08 -29.78
C THR A 251 -19.08 -27.21 -31.30
N LYS A 252 -19.11 -26.11 -32.06
CA LYS A 252 -19.13 -26.17 -33.52
C LYS A 252 -17.79 -26.68 -34.06
N PRO A 253 -17.77 -27.41 -35.19
CA PRO A 253 -16.55 -28.02 -35.74
C PRO A 253 -15.40 -27.03 -35.98
N GLU A 254 -15.73 -25.80 -36.38
CA GLU A 254 -14.75 -24.73 -36.64
C GLU A 254 -14.03 -24.22 -35.38
N TYR A 255 -14.67 -24.28 -34.20
CA TYR A 255 -14.11 -23.78 -32.92
C TYR A 255 -13.54 -24.88 -32.03
N MET A 256 -13.88 -26.15 -32.30
CA MET A 256 -13.43 -27.31 -31.54
C MET A 256 -11.89 -27.37 -31.32
N PRO A 257 -11.04 -27.00 -32.31
CA PRO A 257 -9.59 -26.96 -32.10
C PRO A 257 -9.13 -25.98 -30.99
N PHE A 258 -9.94 -24.96 -30.67
CA PHE A 258 -9.58 -23.92 -29.72
C PHE A 258 -10.16 -24.15 -28.32
N SER A 259 -10.67 -25.35 -28.01
CA SER A 259 -11.25 -25.69 -26.70
C SER A 259 -10.31 -25.43 -25.51
N ALA A 260 -9.00 -25.43 -25.74
CA ALA A 260 -7.98 -25.12 -24.73
C ALA A 260 -8.15 -23.71 -24.12
N ILE A 261 -8.76 -22.75 -24.81
CA ILE A 261 -8.97 -21.41 -24.23
C ILE A 261 -10.05 -21.38 -23.14
N MET A 262 -10.86 -22.43 -23.04
CA MET A 262 -11.91 -22.58 -22.02
C MET A 262 -11.44 -23.36 -20.79
N THR A 263 -10.17 -23.78 -20.73
CA THR A 263 -9.63 -24.44 -19.52
C THR A 263 -9.60 -23.46 -18.36
N ILE A 264 -10.08 -23.90 -17.20
CA ILE A 264 -10.13 -23.10 -15.98
C ILE A 264 -8.83 -23.30 -15.19
N THR A 265 -8.22 -22.21 -14.75
CA THR A 265 -7.10 -22.20 -13.80
C THR A 265 -7.33 -21.03 -12.85
N ASP A 266 -7.21 -21.26 -11.54
CA ASP A 266 -7.44 -20.23 -10.52
C ASP A 266 -8.80 -19.51 -10.69
N ASN A 267 -9.87 -20.28 -10.88
CA ASN A 267 -11.26 -19.84 -11.08
C ASN A 267 -11.56 -19.00 -12.34
N LYS A 268 -10.60 -18.80 -13.25
CA LYS A 268 -10.81 -18.09 -14.51
C LYS A 268 -10.47 -18.94 -15.72
N THR A 269 -11.13 -18.71 -16.85
CA THR A 269 -10.76 -19.37 -18.12
C THR A 269 -9.49 -18.74 -18.70
N LEU A 270 -8.74 -19.48 -19.53
CA LEU A 270 -7.61 -18.89 -20.26
C LEU A 270 -8.06 -17.70 -21.12
N LEU A 271 -9.21 -17.79 -21.78
CA LEU A 271 -9.81 -16.70 -22.56
C LEU A 271 -10.06 -15.45 -21.70
N GLU A 272 -10.68 -15.61 -20.54
CA GLU A 272 -10.95 -14.53 -19.60
C GLU A 272 -9.67 -13.82 -19.16
N ARG A 273 -8.63 -14.57 -18.78
CA ARG A 273 -7.33 -14.00 -18.38
C ARG A 273 -6.69 -13.18 -19.50
N GLN A 274 -6.77 -13.67 -20.73
CA GLN A 274 -6.22 -12.98 -21.90
C GLN A 274 -7.03 -11.72 -22.24
N LEU A 275 -8.36 -11.75 -22.11
CA LEU A 275 -9.21 -10.58 -22.27
C LEU A 275 -8.90 -9.52 -21.22
N ILE A 276 -8.79 -9.89 -19.94
CA ILE A 276 -8.38 -8.97 -18.86
C ILE A 276 -7.04 -8.30 -19.21
N ARG A 277 -6.07 -9.08 -19.67
CA ARG A 277 -4.75 -8.54 -20.05
C ARG A 277 -4.85 -7.58 -21.24
N TYR A 278 -5.63 -7.94 -22.26
CA TYR A 278 -5.83 -7.11 -23.44
C TYR A 278 -6.51 -5.78 -23.09
N THR A 279 -7.60 -5.82 -22.33
CA THR A 279 -8.33 -4.61 -21.94
C THR A 279 -7.46 -3.74 -21.02
N ALA A 280 -6.82 -4.34 -20.02
CA ALA A 280 -5.97 -3.61 -19.09
C ALA A 280 -4.80 -2.90 -19.79
N ARG A 281 -4.14 -3.57 -20.73
CA ARG A 281 -3.05 -2.97 -21.51
C ARG A 281 -3.49 -1.74 -22.30
N ASN A 282 -4.77 -1.61 -22.66
CA ASN A 282 -5.26 -0.50 -23.47
C ASN A 282 -5.97 0.59 -22.67
N THR A 283 -6.36 0.34 -21.42
CA THR A 283 -7.16 1.30 -20.61
C THR A 283 -6.45 1.86 -19.40
N PHE A 284 -5.36 1.23 -18.93
CA PHE A 284 -4.71 1.72 -17.72
C PHE A 284 -3.80 2.91 -18.04
N ASP A 285 -3.80 3.88 -17.14
CA ASP A 285 -2.78 4.90 -17.05
C ASP A 285 -2.01 4.68 -15.76
N TYR A 286 -0.72 5.01 -15.73
CA TYR A 286 0.10 4.86 -14.53
C TYR A 286 0.91 6.11 -14.25
N PHE A 287 0.96 6.52 -12.99
CA PHE A 287 1.89 7.54 -12.54
C PHE A 287 3.09 6.88 -11.87
N ILE A 288 4.28 7.13 -12.42
CA ILE A 288 5.53 6.65 -11.85
C ILE A 288 6.20 7.80 -11.10
N HIS A 289 6.33 7.66 -9.79
CA HIS A 289 7.10 8.59 -8.98
C HIS A 289 8.57 8.58 -9.39
N LYS A 290 9.17 9.78 -9.53
CA LYS A 290 10.61 9.94 -9.70
C LYS A 290 11.40 9.27 -8.55
N ASP A 291 10.92 9.49 -7.32
CA ASP A 291 11.48 8.91 -6.10
C ASP A 291 10.35 8.68 -5.08
N LEU A 292 9.74 7.49 -5.15
CA LEU A 292 8.65 7.11 -4.25
C LEU A 292 9.12 7.09 -2.79
N GLY A 293 10.35 6.65 -2.53
CA GLY A 293 10.88 6.56 -1.17
C GLY A 293 11.01 7.93 -0.50
N LYS A 294 11.53 8.92 -1.22
CA LYS A 294 11.61 10.30 -0.72
C LYS A 294 10.22 10.90 -0.49
N PHE A 295 9.27 10.64 -1.39
CA PHE A 295 7.88 11.06 -1.22
C PHE A 295 7.29 10.47 0.07
N LEU A 296 7.31 9.14 0.22
CA LEU A 296 6.71 8.46 1.35
C LEU A 296 7.33 8.90 2.68
N ARG A 297 8.66 9.00 2.77
CA ARG A 297 9.34 9.48 3.99
C ARG A 297 8.89 10.89 4.38
N ARG A 298 8.80 11.79 3.41
CA ARG A 298 8.39 13.18 3.63
C ARG A 298 6.93 13.30 4.07
N GLU A 299 6.03 12.55 3.45
CA GLU A 299 4.61 12.53 3.85
C GLU A 299 4.41 11.82 5.19
N LEU A 300 5.21 10.79 5.48
CA LEU A 300 5.21 10.07 6.76
C LEU A 300 5.68 10.99 7.90
N ASP A 301 6.76 11.74 7.70
CA ASP A 301 7.22 12.74 8.67
C ASP A 301 6.16 13.80 8.96
N PHE A 302 5.43 14.24 7.92
CA PHE A 302 4.32 15.16 8.08
C PHE A 302 3.15 14.52 8.85
N TYR A 303 2.79 13.28 8.51
CA TYR A 303 1.72 12.52 9.16
C TYR A 303 2.02 12.30 10.65
N ILE A 304 3.23 11.84 10.98
CA ILE A 304 3.65 11.65 12.39
C ILE A 304 3.52 12.98 13.13
N LYS A 305 4.09 14.06 12.59
CA LYS A 305 4.08 15.36 13.24
C LYS A 305 2.69 15.91 13.48
N ASN A 306 1.75 15.76 12.55
CA ASN A 306 0.44 16.42 12.63
C ASN A 306 -0.67 15.52 13.18
N ASP A 307 -0.63 14.22 12.90
CA ASP A 307 -1.75 13.32 13.18
C ASP A 307 -1.41 12.32 14.29
N VAL A 308 -0.13 12.04 14.57
CA VAL A 308 0.27 11.14 15.66
C VAL A 308 0.62 11.94 16.92
N ILE A 309 1.42 13.00 16.78
CA ILE A 309 1.90 13.78 17.93
C ILE A 309 0.84 14.75 18.47
N PHE A 310 -0.08 15.27 17.65
CA PHE A 310 -1.07 16.27 18.12
C PHE A 310 -2.41 15.68 18.59
N LEU A 311 -2.64 14.37 18.52
CA LEU A 311 -3.90 13.79 19.01
C LEU A 311 -3.86 13.33 20.47
N ASP A 312 -2.68 13.20 21.08
CA ASP A 312 -2.54 12.81 22.50
C ASP A 312 -2.03 13.94 23.42
N ASP A 313 -1.59 15.10 22.89
CA ASP A 313 -0.89 16.14 23.68
C ASP A 313 -1.59 17.53 23.65
N ILE A 314 -2.84 17.60 24.12
CA ILE A 314 -3.30 18.82 24.81
C ILE A 314 -3.52 18.58 26.31
N ASP A 315 -3.56 17.33 26.78
CA ASP A 315 -3.57 17.02 28.21
C ASP A 315 -2.45 16.00 28.53
N GLU A 316 -1.36 16.52 29.08
CA GLU A 316 -0.20 15.82 29.67
C GLU A 316 0.94 15.37 28.74
N GLN A 317 1.93 16.28 28.62
CA GLN A 317 3.31 16.04 28.16
C GLN A 317 3.84 14.65 28.55
N ASN A 318 3.73 13.66 27.65
CA ASN A 318 4.33 12.35 27.85
C ASN A 318 5.33 12.03 26.73
N GLU A 319 6.51 12.62 26.88
CA GLU A 319 7.66 12.57 25.95
C GLU A 319 8.07 11.14 25.54
N ALA A 320 7.76 10.13 26.36
CA ALA A 320 8.02 8.71 26.12
C ALA A 320 7.12 8.13 25.02
N LYS A 321 5.81 8.43 25.03
CA LYS A 321 4.86 7.98 23.99
C LYS A 321 5.21 8.55 22.63
N THR A 322 5.59 9.82 22.56
CA THR A 322 5.97 10.48 21.32
C THR A 322 7.15 9.76 20.66
N LYS A 323 8.19 9.43 21.44
CA LYS A 323 9.36 8.67 20.96
C LYS A 323 8.96 7.28 20.49
N LEU A 324 8.08 6.60 21.22
CA LEU A 324 7.55 5.27 20.87
C LEU A 324 6.97 5.20 19.45
N TYR A 325 6.18 6.22 19.08
CA TYR A 325 5.62 6.32 17.74
C TYR A 325 6.67 6.57 16.65
N TRP A 326 7.61 7.51 16.86
CA TRP A 326 8.63 7.85 15.85
C TRP A 326 9.44 6.66 15.34
N TYR A 327 9.79 5.72 16.24
CA TYR A 327 10.56 4.53 15.89
C TYR A 327 9.71 3.36 15.39
N GLY A 328 8.43 3.26 15.78
CA GLY A 328 7.51 2.28 15.16
C GLY A 328 7.41 2.46 13.64
N PHE A 329 7.67 3.66 13.14
CA PHE A 329 7.76 3.98 11.72
C PHE A 329 9.17 3.84 11.11
N ASP A 330 10.22 3.63 11.92
CA ASP A 330 11.61 3.51 11.44
C ASP A 330 11.88 2.21 10.65
N GLY A 331 11.01 1.20 10.76
CA GLY A 331 11.03 0.02 9.87
C GLY A 331 10.87 0.36 8.37
N PHE A 332 10.47 1.60 8.05
CA PHE A 332 10.40 2.15 6.69
C PHE A 332 11.55 3.13 6.36
N ARG A 333 12.56 3.28 7.23
CA ARG A 333 13.73 4.14 7.03
C ARG A 333 15.03 3.32 6.92
N PRO A 334 15.95 3.65 6.00
CA PRO A 334 17.32 3.15 6.08
C PRO A 334 18.05 3.84 7.25
N HIS A 335 18.82 3.06 8.02
CA HIS A 335 19.63 3.49 9.16
C HIS A 335 20.58 4.64 8.79
N SER A 336 20.18 5.88 9.06
CA SER A 336 21.06 7.00 9.42
C SER A 336 20.25 8.25 9.75
N GLN A 337 20.49 8.79 10.94
CA GLN A 337 20.11 10.12 11.47
C GLN A 337 18.81 10.20 12.28
N LEU A 338 18.96 10.02 13.59
CA LEU A 338 18.07 10.58 14.60
C LEU A 338 18.48 12.05 14.84
N PRO A 339 17.56 13.03 14.80
CA PRO A 339 17.88 14.39 15.21
C PRO A 339 17.87 14.49 16.74
N ALA A 340 18.99 14.91 17.30
CA ALA A 340 19.11 15.27 18.71
C ALA A 340 18.32 16.55 19.00
N TYR A 341 17.21 16.43 19.73
CA TYR A 341 16.52 17.60 20.32
C TYR A 341 16.53 17.49 21.84
N GLY A 342 17.44 18.25 22.43
CA GLY A 342 17.57 18.46 23.86
C GLY A 342 18.38 19.73 24.10
N ALA A 343 17.72 20.88 23.99
CA ALA A 343 18.13 22.15 24.62
C ALA A 343 17.18 23.28 24.18
N GLY A 344 16.56 23.96 25.15
CA GLY A 344 16.09 25.33 24.94
C GLY A 344 14.63 25.64 25.27
N PHE A 345 14.17 25.35 26.48
CA PHE A 345 13.10 26.16 27.08
C PHE A 345 13.52 26.62 28.48
N SER A 346 14.30 27.71 28.52
CA SER A 346 14.45 28.52 29.72
C SER A 346 13.25 29.45 29.83
N LYS A 347 12.60 29.41 31.00
CA LYS A 347 11.63 30.41 31.46
C LYS A 347 12.25 31.81 31.60
N ALA A 348 11.34 32.78 31.75
CA ALA A 348 11.48 34.22 31.98
C ALA A 348 11.41 35.07 30.68
N ASP A 349 10.56 36.07 30.54
CA ASP A 349 9.98 36.91 31.58
C ASP A 349 8.64 37.51 31.15
N SER A 350 7.72 37.56 32.11
CA SER A 350 6.51 38.37 32.06
C SER A 350 6.86 39.78 32.51
N SER A 351 6.76 40.79 31.65
CA SER A 351 6.42 42.15 32.11
C SER A 351 6.18 43.15 30.97
N LEU A 352 5.05 43.85 31.13
CA LEU A 352 4.80 45.27 30.84
C LEU A 352 4.40 45.71 29.41
N GLN A 353 3.11 46.12 29.40
CA GLN A 353 2.40 47.14 28.60
C GLN A 353 2.01 46.85 27.16
#